data_AF-A0A2G6LC41-F1
#
_entry.id   AF-A0A2G6LC41-F1
#
_cell.length_a   1.000
_cell.length_b   1.000
_cell.length_c   1.000
_cell.angle_alpha   90.00
_cell.angle_beta   90.00
_cell.angle_gamma   90.00
#
_symmetry.space_group_name_H-M   'P 1'
#
loop_
_entity.id
_entity.type
_entity.pdbx_description
1 polymer ?
#
loop_
_entity_poly.entity_id
_entity_poly.type
_entity_poly.pdbx_seq_one_letter_code
_entity_poly.pdbx_strand_id
1 'polypeptide(L)' 'MCHSNTILNQLLNLFSRHEFERLAREHHKGAKLRTATRWSQFVYLLTGQ' A
#
# COMPACT_ATOMS: atom_id res chain seq x y z
N MET A 1 -2.98 -14.36 13.46
CA MET A 1 -3.70 -13.37 12.63
C MET A 1 -4.37 -12.36 13.55
N CYS A 2 -3.74 -11.21 13.78
CA CYS A 2 -4.36 -10.11 14.53
C CYS A 2 -5.42 -9.49 13.63
N HIS A 3 -6.70 -9.68 13.95
CA HIS A 3 -7.80 -9.01 13.27
C HIS A 3 -7.80 -7.54 13.71
N SER A 4 -6.87 -6.76 13.17
CA SER A 4 -6.82 -5.32 13.40
C SER A 4 -8.02 -4.68 12.69
N ASN A 5 -9.12 -4.52 13.42
CA ASN A 5 -10.35 -3.90 12.92
C ASN A 5 -10.33 -2.39 13.17
N THR A 6 -9.33 -1.71 12.61
CA THR A 6 -9.25 -0.25 12.65
C THR A 6 -10.04 0.34 11.47
N ILE A 7 -10.56 1.56 11.62
CA ILE A 7 -11.17 2.30 10.49
C ILE A 7 -10.18 2.39 9.32
N LEU A 8 -8.88 2.57 9.60
CA LEU A 8 -7.84 2.55 8.59
C LEU A 8 -7.79 1.21 7.83
N ASN A 9 -7.85 0.08 8.52
CA ASN A 9 -7.84 -1.24 7.87
C ASN A 9 -9.12 -1.46 7.05
N GLN A 10 -10.27 -0.98 7.52
CA GLN A 10 -11.53 -1.04 6.75
C GLN A 10 -11.45 -0.21 5.47
N LEU A 11 -10.88 1.00 5.53
CA LEU A 11 -10.65 1.84 4.35
C LEU A 11 -9.66 1.19 3.37
N LEU A 12 -8.58 0.58 3.88
CA LEU A 12 -7.60 -0.11 3.03
C LEU A 12 -8.19 -1.37 2.37
N ASN A 13 -9.17 -2.03 2.98
CA ASN A 13 -9.87 -3.18 2.38
C ASN A 13 -10.73 -2.80 1.17
N LEU A 14 -11.01 -1.51 0.95
CA LEU A 14 -11.64 -1.04 -0.31
C LEU A 14 -10.72 -1.22 -1.51
N PHE A 15 -9.41 -1.39 -1.28
CA PHE A 15 -8.40 -1.55 -2.32
C PHE A 15 -7.78 -2.94 -2.25
N SER A 16 -7.77 -3.67 -3.37
CA SER A 16 -7.03 -4.93 -3.47
C SER A 16 -5.53 -4.65 -3.47
N ARG A 17 -4.86 -4.96 -2.36
CA ARG A 17 -3.40 -4.80 -2.24
C ARG A 17 -2.64 -5.53 -3.35
N HIS A 18 -3.09 -6.73 -3.73
CA HIS A 18 -2.42 -7.53 -4.75
C HIS A 18 -2.51 -6.87 -6.13
N GLU A 19 -3.69 -6.35 -6.49
CA GLU A 19 -3.88 -5.65 -7.75
C GLU A 19 -3.11 -4.33 -7.77
N PHE A 20 -3.13 -3.58 -6.66
CA PHE A 20 -2.34 -2.37 -6.50
C PHE A 20 -0.85 -2.67 -6.73
N GLU A 21 -0.29 -3.69 -6.08
CA GLU A 21 1.11 -4.04 -6.23
C GLU A 21 1.44 -4.53 -7.65
N ARG A 22 0.50 -5.19 -8.35
CA ARG A 22 0.64 -5.55 -9.77
C ARG A 22 0.78 -4.30 -10.65
N LEU A 23 -0.17 -3.36 -10.53
CA LEU A 23 -0.15 -2.11 -11.28
C LEU A 23 1.06 -1.24 -10.92
N ALA A 24 1.43 -1.22 -9.64
CA ALA A 24 2.59 -0.49 -9.16
C ALA A 24 3.89 -1.00 -9.77
N ARG A 25 4.02 -2.31 -10.05
CA ARG A 25 5.17 -2.87 -10.78
C ARG A 25 5.12 -2.54 -12.27
N GLU A 26 3.95 -2.64 -12.89
CA GLU A 26 3.75 -2.34 -14.31
C GLU A 26 4.09 -0.88 -14.65
N HIS A 27 3.70 0.04 -13.78
CA HIS A 27 3.95 1.47 -13.95
C HIS A 27 5.18 1.98 -13.20
N HIS A 28 5.94 1.11 -12.51
CA HIS A 28 7.15 1.55 -11.81
C HIS A 28 8.18 2.06 -12.82
N LYS A 29 8.58 3.32 -12.65
CA LYS A 29 9.71 3.91 -13.38
C LYS A 29 10.74 4.42 -12.37
N GLY A 30 12.01 4.20 -12.68
CA GLY A 30 13.14 4.65 -11.86
C GLY A 30 13.75 3.55 -10.99
N ALA A 31 14.45 3.98 -9.94
CA ALA A 31 15.22 3.09 -9.08
C ALA A 31 14.32 2.29 -8.11
N LYS A 32 14.75 1.06 -7.82
CA LYS A 32 14.08 0.18 -6.86
C LYS A 32 14.02 0.82 -5.48
N LEU A 33 12.85 0.73 -4.84
CA LEU A 33 12.66 1.15 -3.47
C LEU A 33 13.43 0.21 -2.51
N ARG A 34 14.19 0.80 -1.58
CA ARG A 34 15.09 0.07 -0.69
C ARG A 34 14.39 -0.50 0.54
N THR A 35 13.48 0.27 1.14
CA THR A 35 12.88 -0.02 2.46
C THR A 35 11.35 -0.03 2.46
N ALA A 36 10.71 0.52 1.42
CA ALA A 36 9.26 0.63 1.33
C ALA A 36 8.74 -0.02 0.04
N THR A 37 7.51 -0.53 0.07
CA THR A 37 6.78 -0.84 -1.16
C THR A 37 5.97 0.38 -1.60
N ARG A 38 5.50 0.39 -2.85
CA ARG A 38 4.53 1.41 -3.31
C ARG A 38 3.25 1.39 -2.48
N TRP A 39 2.84 0.21 -2.00
CA TRP A 39 1.72 0.08 -1.07
C TRP A 39 2.02 0.76 0.27
N SER A 40 3.19 0.52 0.86
CA SER A 40 3.59 1.20 2.11
C SER A 40 3.64 2.72 1.92
N GLN A 41 4.17 3.22 0.81
CA GLN A 41 4.15 4.65 0.49
C GLN A 41 2.73 5.21 0.40
N PHE A 42 1.81 4.49 -0.25
CA PHE A 42 0.41 4.87 -0.31
C PHE A 42 -0.21 4.96 1.10
N VAL A 43 0.05 3.98 1.96
CA VAL A 43 -0.45 4.01 3.35
C VAL A 43 0.14 5.19 4.12
N TYR A 44 1.46 5.45 4.02
CA TYR A 44 2.08 6.62 4.68
C TYR A 44 1.45 7.94 4.25
N LEU A 45 1.23 8.12 2.94
CA LEU A 45 0.56 9.31 2.39
C LEU A 45 -0.90 9.42 2.86
N LEU A 46 -1.61 8.28 2.95
CA LEU A 46 -2.98 8.25 3.45
C LEU A 46 -3.07 8.62 4.94
N THR A 47 -2.08 8.22 5.73
CA THR A 47 -2.05 8.47 7.19
C THR A 47 -1.34 9.77 7.59
N GLY A 48 -0.65 10.43 6.65
CA GLY A 48 0.16 11.62 6.93
C GLY A 48 1.35 11.37 7.87
N GLN A 49 1.96 10.18 7.77
CA GLN A 49 3.12 9.77 8.58
C GLN A 49 4.43 9.90 7.81
#